data_AF-A0A1F6JSJ7-F1
#
_entry.id   AF-A0A1F6JSJ7-F1
#
_cell.length_a   1.000
_cell.length_b   1.000
_cell.length_c   1.000
_cell.angle_alpha   90.00
_cell.angle_beta   90.00
_cell.angle_gamma   90.00
#
_symmetry.space_group_name_H-M   'P 1'
#
loop_
_entity.id
_entity.type
_entity.pdbx_description
1 polymer ?
#
loop_
_entity_poly.entity_id
_entity_poly.type
_entity_poly.pdbx_seq_one_letter_code
_entity_poly.pdbx_strand_id
1 'polypeptide(L)'
;MFGKFTYLFYTLFITLPLIIGTWIYYWPILKKAIKFIALIVVLLTIYGSVMMTVALRVKAWSYSSEKFLSIYFLGAAVEDIIWWMLILTLIISCVIVVLKKQDNKEPLLRRD
;
A
#
# COMPACT_ATOMS: atom_id res chain seq x y z
N MET A 1 -2.16 -21.85 12.17
CA MET A 1 -2.24 -20.39 12.41
C MET A 1 -2.78 -19.74 11.15
N PHE A 2 -3.89 -18.99 11.26
CA PHE A 2 -4.70 -18.25 10.26
C PHE A 2 -5.05 -18.88 8.89
N GLY A 3 -4.43 -19.99 8.45
CA GLY A 3 -4.80 -20.72 7.22
C GLY A 3 -4.76 -19.82 5.99
N LYS A 4 -5.83 -19.84 5.19
CA LYS A 4 -5.96 -19.00 3.98
C LYS A 4 -6.00 -17.49 4.26
N PHE A 5 -6.23 -17.07 5.50
CA PHE A 5 -6.22 -15.65 5.89
C PHE A 5 -4.85 -15.14 6.29
N THR A 6 -3.84 -16.01 6.31
CA THR A 6 -2.50 -15.66 6.78
C THR A 6 -1.95 -14.46 6.02
N TYR A 7 -2.02 -14.46 4.69
CA TYR A 7 -1.47 -13.40 3.86
C TYR A 7 -2.19 -12.05 4.08
N LEU A 8 -3.52 -12.04 4.02
CA LEU A 8 -4.32 -10.85 4.34
C LEU A 8 -4.05 -10.32 5.76
N PHE A 9 -4.02 -11.20 6.76
CA PHE A 9 -3.78 -10.82 8.14
C PHE A 9 -2.41 -10.14 8.31
N TYR A 10 -1.34 -10.75 7.79
CA TYR A 10 -0.01 -10.15 7.84
C TYR A 10 0.05 -8.82 7.09
N THR A 11 -0.59 -8.73 5.93
CA THR A 11 -0.67 -7.49 5.15
C THR A 11 -1.29 -6.38 6.01
N LEU A 12 -2.49 -6.60 6.54
CA LEU A 12 -3.19 -5.61 7.36
C LEU A 12 -2.43 -5.26 8.65
N PHE A 13 -1.94 -6.28 9.37
CA PHE A 13 -1.26 -6.10 10.64
C PHE A 13 0.03 -5.29 10.51
N ILE A 14 0.76 -5.45 9.39
CA ILE A 14 1.99 -4.70 9.13
C ILE A 14 1.69 -3.30 8.59
N THR A 15 0.79 -3.18 7.61
CA THR A 15 0.62 -1.90 6.90
C THR A 15 -0.25 -0.91 7.64
N LEU A 16 -1.34 -1.36 8.29
CA LEU A 16 -2.30 -0.44 8.91
C LEU A 16 -1.68 0.40 10.04
N PRO A 17 -0.91 -0.16 11.00
CA PRO A 17 -0.27 0.65 12.04
C PRO A 17 0.68 1.70 11.48
N LEU A 18 1.43 1.37 10.41
CA LEU A 18 2.35 2.31 9.75
C LEU A 18 1.60 3.43 9.04
N ILE A 19 0.53 3.10 8.32
CA ILE A 19 -0.32 4.10 7.66
C ILE A 19 -0.97 5.00 8.71
N ILE A 20 -1.59 4.43 9.74
CA ILE A 20 -2.25 5.17 10.81
C ILE A 20 -1.25 6.08 11.52
N GLY A 21 -0.10 5.56 11.93
CA GLY A 21 0.95 6.36 12.59
C GLY A 21 1.44 7.51 11.73
N THR A 22 1.71 7.25 10.45
CA THR A 22 2.12 8.28 9.48
C THR A 22 1.04 9.35 9.31
N TRP A 23 -0.22 8.94 9.17
CA TRP A 23 -1.34 9.85 8.94
C TRP A 23 -1.73 10.65 10.17
N ILE A 24 -1.65 10.08 11.37
CA ILE A 24 -1.87 10.79 12.62
C ILE A 24 -0.78 11.86 12.80
N TYR A 25 0.49 11.47 12.67
CA TYR A 25 1.61 12.38 12.94
C TYR A 25 1.72 13.49 11.89
N TYR A 26 1.51 13.17 10.60
CA TYR A 26 1.64 14.12 9.49
C TYR A 26 0.30 14.60 8.92
N TRP A 27 -0.79 14.50 9.71
CA TRP A 27 -2.14 14.91 9.30
C TRP A 27 -2.22 16.30 8.63
N PRO A 28 -1.57 17.36 9.14
CA PRO A 28 -1.68 18.70 8.56
C PRO A 28 -1.12 18.81 7.13
N ILE A 29 -0.12 17.99 6.81
CA ILE A 29 0.50 17.92 5.48
C ILE A 29 -0.37 17.05 4.56
N LEU A 30 -0.68 15.83 5.00
CA LEU A 30 -1.34 14.82 4.17
C LEU A 30 -2.78 15.18 3.81
N LYS A 31 -3.53 15.81 4.72
CA LYS A 31 -4.93 16.20 4.46
C LYS A 31 -5.08 17.16 3.27
N LYS A 32 -4.06 17.98 2.99
CA LYS A 32 -4.06 18.92 1.86
C LYS A 32 -3.88 18.21 0.51
N ALA A 33 -3.27 17.03 0.53
CA ALA A 33 -2.99 16.22 -0.66
C ALA A 33 -3.90 14.98 -0.78
N ILE A 34 -4.91 14.81 0.06
CA ILE A 34 -5.70 13.57 0.14
C ILE A 34 -6.32 13.14 -1.21
N LYS A 35 -6.83 14.09 -2.00
CA LYS A 35 -7.40 13.80 -3.32
C LYS A 35 -6.33 13.29 -4.29
N PHE A 36 -5.15 13.90 -4.25
CA PHE A 36 -4.02 13.48 -5.08
C PHE A 36 -3.49 12.11 -4.66
N ILE A 37 -3.33 11.88 -3.35
CA ILE A 37 -2.96 10.56 -2.81
C ILE A 37 -3.96 9.51 -3.28
N ALA A 38 -5.26 9.73 -3.06
CA ALA A 38 -6.30 8.79 -3.42
C ALA A 38 -6.29 8.49 -4.94
N LEU A 39 -6.15 9.51 -5.79
CA LEU A 39 -6.10 9.33 -7.23
C LEU A 39 -4.90 8.47 -7.66
N ILE A 40 -3.69 8.81 -7.19
CA ILE A 40 -2.48 8.09 -7.57
C ILE A 40 -2.50 6.66 -7.01
N VAL A 41 -2.96 6.47 -5.77
CA VAL A 41 -3.13 5.14 -5.17
C VAL A 41 -4.07 4.30 -6.03
N VAL A 42 -5.23 4.82 -6.43
CA VAL A 42 -6.19 4.09 -7.26
C VAL A 42 -5.58 3.71 -8.61
N LEU A 43 -4.96 4.66 -9.32
CA LEU A 43 -4.35 4.41 -10.63
C LEU A 43 -3.24 3.35 -10.54
N LEU A 44 -2.35 3.47 -9.55
CA LEU A 44 -1.26 2.52 -9.36
C LEU A 44 -1.73 1.17 -8.81
N THR A 45 -2.83 1.13 -8.05
CA THR A 45 -3.45 -0.13 -7.60
C THR A 45 -4.01 -0.89 -8.79
N ILE A 46 -4.71 -0.21 -9.70
CA ILE A 46 -5.20 -0.82 -10.95
C ILE A 46 -4.02 -1.38 -11.75
N TYR A 47 -2.98 -0.56 -11.96
CA TYR A 47 -1.77 -0.99 -12.68
C TYR A 47 -1.11 -2.20 -12.01
N GLY A 48 -0.86 -2.15 -10.70
CA GLY A 48 -0.23 -3.23 -9.96
C GLY A 48 -1.04 -4.53 -9.99
N SER A 49 -2.37 -4.43 -9.92
CA SER A 49 -3.28 -5.58 -9.99
C SER A 49 -3.26 -6.25 -11.37
N VAL A 50 -3.22 -5.45 -12.44
CA VAL A 50 -3.07 -5.95 -13.81
C VAL A 50 -1.71 -6.64 -13.98
N MET A 51 -0.63 -5.99 -13.54
CA MET A 51 0.72 -6.54 -13.64
C MET A 51 0.87 -7.85 -12.86
N MET A 52 0.27 -7.95 -11.67
CA MET A 52 0.30 -9.20 -10.90
C MET A 52 -0.44 -10.32 -11.62
N THR A 53 -1.60 -10.03 -12.21
CA THR A 53 -2.35 -10.99 -13.02
C THR A 53 -1.50 -11.51 -14.19
N VAL A 54 -0.77 -10.62 -14.86
CA VAL A 54 0.17 -11.00 -15.93
C VAL A 54 1.32 -11.85 -15.38
N ALA A 55 1.93 -11.45 -14.26
CA ALA A 55 3.04 -12.16 -13.62
C ALA A 55 2.67 -13.61 -13.25
N LEU A 56 1.45 -13.83 -12.76
CA LEU A 56 0.93 -15.16 -12.44
C LEU A 56 0.74 -16.01 -13.70
N ARG A 57 0.21 -15.43 -14.79
CA ARG A 57 0.01 -16.14 -16.06
C ARG A 57 1.33 -16.60 -16.68
N VAL A 58 2.36 -15.76 -16.62
CA VAL A 58 3.71 -16.10 -17.13
C VAL A 58 4.54 -16.91 -16.13
N LYS A 59 3.96 -17.29 -14.98
CA LYS A 59 4.62 -18.02 -13.89
C LYS A 59 5.89 -17.32 -13.36
N ALA A 60 5.98 -16.00 -13.51
CA ALA A 60 7.00 -15.19 -12.86
C ALA A 60 6.73 -15.05 -11.34
N TRP A 61 5.49 -15.28 -10.93
CA TRP A 61 5.07 -15.33 -9.54
C TRP A 61 4.10 -16.49 -9.32
N SER A 62 3.95 -16.92 -8.06
CA SER A 62 2.97 -17.94 -7.67
C SER A 62 2.54 -17.75 -6.22
N TYR A 63 1.28 -18.03 -5.92
CA TYR A 63 0.80 -18.06 -4.53
C TYR A 63 0.90 -19.46 -3.92
N SER A 64 1.13 -19.49 -2.62
CA SER A 64 0.91 -20.69 -1.83
C SER A 64 -0.59 -20.91 -1.65
N SER A 65 -1.11 -22.02 -2.17
CA SER A 65 -2.53 -22.38 -2.12
C SER A 65 -3.07 -22.52 -0.68
N GLU A 66 -2.19 -22.79 0.28
CA GLU A 66 -2.54 -22.97 1.69
C GLU A 66 -2.72 -21.64 2.45
N LYS A 67 -2.10 -20.56 1.96
CA LYS A 67 -1.99 -19.27 2.67
C LYS A 67 -2.75 -18.12 2.00
N PHE A 68 -3.44 -18.42 0.89
CA PHE A 68 -4.07 -17.46 0.01
C PHE A 68 -5.59 -17.69 -0.06
N LEU A 69 -6.37 -16.63 0.06
CA LEU A 69 -7.84 -16.67 0.04
C LEU A 69 -8.40 -17.15 -1.30
N SER A 70 -7.65 -16.97 -2.39
CA SER A 70 -8.08 -17.36 -3.74
C SER A 70 -9.40 -16.70 -4.18
N ILE A 71 -9.69 -15.51 -3.65
CA ILE A 71 -10.83 -14.68 -4.06
C ILE A 71 -10.33 -13.70 -5.12
N TYR A 72 -11.01 -13.69 -6.27
CA TYR A 72 -10.64 -12.86 -7.42
C TYR A 72 -11.73 -11.85 -7.75
N PHE A 73 -11.31 -10.66 -8.13
CA PHE A 73 -12.15 -9.59 -8.66
C PHE A 73 -11.57 -9.12 -10.00
N LEU A 74 -12.36 -9.22 -11.08
CA LEU A 74 -11.92 -8.92 -12.45
C LEU A 74 -10.60 -9.63 -12.86
N GLY A 75 -10.35 -10.82 -12.32
CA GLY A 75 -9.16 -11.63 -12.61
C GLY A 75 -7.93 -11.32 -11.75
N ALA A 76 -7.95 -10.24 -10.95
CA ALA A 76 -6.92 -9.95 -9.95
C ALA A 76 -7.34 -10.53 -8.59
N ALA A 77 -6.39 -11.00 -7.78
CA ALA A 77 -6.76 -11.45 -6.44
C ALA A 77 -7.04 -10.27 -5.52
N VAL A 78 -8.09 -10.40 -4.71
CA VAL A 78 -8.51 -9.34 -3.79
C VAL A 78 -7.40 -8.97 -2.80
N GLU A 79 -6.62 -9.95 -2.37
CA GLU A 79 -5.47 -9.73 -1.48
C GLU A 79 -4.39 -8.85 -2.13
N ASP A 80 -4.16 -8.97 -3.45
CA ASP A 80 -3.21 -8.11 -4.16
C ASP A 80 -3.74 -6.69 -4.26
N ILE A 81 -5.03 -6.52 -4.57
CA ILE A 81 -5.66 -5.19 -4.65
C ILE A 81 -5.49 -4.47 -3.30
N ILE A 82 -5.77 -5.18 -2.20
CA ILE A 82 -5.60 -4.66 -0.84
C ILE A 82 -4.12 -4.34 -0.57
N TRP A 83 -3.22 -5.25 -0.90
CA TRP A 83 -1.78 -5.06 -0.71
C TRP A 83 -1.28 -3.81 -1.45
N TRP A 84 -1.58 -3.69 -2.74
CA TRP A 84 -1.19 -2.54 -3.56
C TRP A 84 -1.75 -1.26 -2.98
N MET A 85 -3.05 -1.23 -2.66
CA MET A 85 -3.69 -0.04 -2.12
C MET A 85 -3.02 0.44 -0.83
N LEU A 86 -2.72 -0.48 0.09
CA LEU A 86 -2.13 -0.14 1.39
C LEU A 86 -0.66 0.29 1.25
N ILE A 87 0.16 -0.47 0.53
CA ILE A 87 1.57 -0.15 0.34
C ILE A 87 1.74 1.16 -0.44
N LEU A 88 0.96 1.37 -1.49
CA LEU A 88 1.00 2.63 -2.25
C LEU A 88 0.55 3.81 -1.40
N THR A 89 -0.50 3.65 -0.58
CA THR A 89 -0.93 4.70 0.35
C THR A 89 0.23 5.09 1.27
N LEU A 90 0.90 4.10 1.88
CA LEU A 90 2.03 4.35 2.76
C LEU A 90 3.19 5.06 2.04
N ILE A 91 3.65 4.52 0.91
CA ILE A 91 4.79 5.06 0.15
C ILE A 91 4.50 6.48 -0.33
N ILE A 92 3.34 6.71 -0.95
CA ILE A 92 2.97 8.03 -1.48
C ILE A 92 2.83 9.05 -0.34
N SER A 93 2.22 8.65 0.78
CA SER A 93 2.17 9.52 1.96
C SER A 93 3.57 9.89 2.46
N CYS A 94 4.48 8.93 2.57
CA CYS A 94 5.87 9.20 2.97
C CYS A 94 6.58 10.14 1.98
N VAL A 95 6.44 9.91 0.67
CA VAL A 95 7.04 10.77 -0.37
C VAL A 95 6.53 12.21 -0.26
N ILE A 96 5.21 12.40 -0.11
CA ILE A 96 4.62 13.74 0.03
C ILE A 96 5.14 14.45 1.29
N VAL A 97 5.26 13.74 2.41
CA VAL A 97 5.78 14.31 3.65
C VAL A 97 7.25 14.71 3.48
N VAL A 98 8.07 13.85 2.87
CA VAL A 98 9.49 14.13 2.61
C VAL A 98 9.65 15.35 1.72
N LEU A 99 8.95 15.38 0.58
CA LEU A 99 8.98 16.51 -0.35
C LEU A 99 8.54 17.80 0.34
N LYS A 100 7.46 17.76 1.12
CA LYS A 100 6.96 18.96 1.79
C LYS A 100 7.93 19.49 2.85
N LYS A 101 8.59 18.61 3.60
CA LYS A 101 9.63 18.99 4.56
C LYS A 101 10.86 19.57 3.86
N GLN A 102 11.26 18.98 2.73
CA GLN A 102 12.36 19.50 1.91
C GLN A 102 12.06 20.91 1.38
N ASP A 103 10.85 21.13 0.84
CA ASP A 103 10.42 22.46 0.36
C ASP A 103 10.43 23.51 1.49
N ASN A 104 10.06 23.09 2.70
CA ASN A 104 10.07 23.95 3.88
C ASN A 104 11.46 24.08 4.54
N LYS A 105 12.50 23.40 4.03
CA LYS A 105 13.84 23.29 4.64
C LYS A 105 13.84 22.75 6.07
N GLU A 106 12.84 21.94 6.42
CA GLU A 106 12.75 21.29 7.72
C GLU A 106 13.62 20.01 7.75
N PRO A 107 14.31 19.71 8.86
CA PRO A 107 15.08 18.47 8.96
C PRO A 107 14.15 17.25 8.97
N LEU A 108 14.53 16.21 8.22
CA LEU A 108 13.77 14.95 8.14
C LEU A 108 13.81 14.18 9.47
N LEU A 109 14.95 14.23 10.16
CA LEU A 109 15.16 13.69 11.50
C LEU A 109 15.48 14.87 12.43
N ARG A 110 14.69 15.05 13.49
CA ARG A 110 15.15 15.88 14.61
C ARG A 110 16.31 15.13 15.26
N ARG A 111 17.48 15.76 15.30
CA ARG A 111 18.56 15.33 16.18
C ARG A 111 18.18 15.88 17.55
N ASP A 112 17.54 15.05 18.34
CA ASP A 112 17.38 15.29 19.77
C ASP A 112 18.72 15.02 20.47
#